data_AF-A0A8B8SCX1-F1
#
_entry.id   AF-A0A8B8SCX1-F1
#
_cell.length_a   1.000
_cell.length_b   1.000
_cell.length_c   1.000
_cell.angle_alpha   90.00
_cell.angle_beta   90.00
_cell.angle_gamma   90.00
#
_symmetry.space_group_name_H-M   'P 1'
#
loop_
_entity.id
_entity.type
_entity.pdbx_description
1 polymer ?
#
loop_
_entity_poly.entity_id
_entity_poly.type
_entity_poly.pdbx_seq_one_letter_code
_entity_poly.pdbx_strand_id
1 'polypeptide(L)'
;MAVPWEEYFRLTLQEKLPKKILEQNVDHVPPLLHLLEKRQELVDADRGLQAQKEVFQTVKASLQRRWEQLEQQKQELKRSFVRFEKFLREGEARRSRALRRAAEERHQADRQEAEALRLRAQLEELRRERARLQRRLQRLEPCARLLGQVLEQLPEFQEISELVARFDGLADTQEALRVTERQQLLELEEGRARQQRLRDAWQDELLRQGQRRAQLLEQLEAARERTLHWESKWIQIQNTAAEKTLLLGRTRMAALNLFQLVCQHQRRPPDLDIEDTEGQLEQVKLFILDLSTMLARLRQAEPLTPAS
;
A
#
# COMPACT_ATOMS: atom_id res chain seq x y z
N MET A 1 -64.96 -91.83 5.23
CA MET A 1 -65.67 -92.97 5.82
C MET A 1 -65.34 -94.19 4.97
N ALA A 2 -64.24 -94.85 5.32
CA ALA A 2 -63.80 -96.06 4.65
C ALA A 2 -64.58 -97.20 5.30
N VAL A 3 -65.48 -97.84 4.55
CA VAL A 3 -65.99 -99.15 4.94
C VAL A 3 -64.76 -100.06 5.07
N PRO A 4 -64.50 -100.65 6.24
CA PRO A 4 -63.38 -101.57 6.41
C PRO A 4 -63.51 -102.67 5.38
N TRP A 5 -62.45 -102.95 4.62
CA TRP A 5 -62.48 -103.93 3.52
C TRP A 5 -63.01 -105.31 3.98
N GLU A 6 -62.91 -105.60 5.28
CA GLU A 6 -63.51 -106.78 5.93
C GLU A 6 -65.04 -106.84 5.86
N GLU A 7 -65.76 -105.71 5.95
CA GLU A 7 -67.23 -105.68 5.79
C GLU A 7 -67.62 -105.87 4.32
N TYR A 8 -66.86 -105.28 3.38
CA TYR A 8 -67.08 -105.45 1.95
C TYR A 8 -66.85 -106.90 1.51
N PHE A 9 -65.81 -107.56 2.02
CA PHE A 9 -65.55 -108.98 1.77
C PHE A 9 -66.57 -109.90 2.47
N ARG A 10 -67.04 -109.59 3.68
CA ARG A 10 -68.10 -110.40 4.34
C ARG A 10 -69.44 -110.34 3.59
N LEU A 11 -69.84 -109.16 3.11
CA LEU A 11 -71.08 -108.99 2.34
C LEU A 11 -71.01 -109.69 0.98
N THR A 12 -69.89 -109.56 0.26
CA THR A 12 -69.72 -110.22 -1.05
C THR A 12 -69.53 -111.74 -0.96
N LEU A 13 -69.03 -112.27 0.17
CA LEU A 13 -68.98 -113.72 0.42
C LEU A 13 -70.34 -114.31 0.84
N GLN A 14 -71.17 -113.57 1.58
CA GLN A 14 -72.51 -114.02 1.96
C GLN A 14 -73.47 -114.13 0.77
N GLU A 15 -73.30 -113.30 -0.27
CA GLU A 15 -74.10 -113.40 -1.52
C GLU A 15 -73.67 -114.55 -2.46
N LYS A 16 -72.53 -115.21 -2.22
CA LYS A 16 -71.94 -116.19 -3.16
C LYS A 16 -71.81 -117.63 -2.64
N LEU A 17 -72.40 -117.95 -1.47
CA LEU A 17 -72.49 -119.34 -0.97
C LEU A 17 -73.84 -119.99 -1.37
N PRO A 18 -73.86 -121.08 -2.16
CA PRO A 18 -75.09 -121.79 -2.48
C PRO A 18 -75.55 -122.64 -1.27
N LYS A 19 -76.73 -122.33 -0.72
CA LYS A 19 -77.46 -123.23 0.19
C LYS A 19 -77.92 -124.46 -0.60
N LYS A 20 -77.28 -125.61 -0.37
CA LYS A 20 -77.81 -126.93 -0.72
C LYS A 20 -79.06 -127.22 0.10
N ILE A 21 -80.19 -127.46 -0.57
CA ILE A 21 -81.27 -128.30 -0.05
C ILE A 21 -81.29 -129.56 -0.92
N LEU A 22 -81.12 -130.68 -0.24
CA LEU A 22 -81.15 -132.05 -0.70
C LEU A 22 -82.51 -132.64 -0.29
N GLU A 23 -83.07 -133.52 -1.12
CA GLU A 23 -84.13 -134.55 -0.87
C GLU A 23 -85.11 -134.58 -2.07
N GLN A 24 -84.91 -135.42 -3.08
CA GLN A 24 -85.17 -136.88 -3.18
C GLN A 24 -86.65 -137.27 -3.25
N ASN A 25 -87.08 -137.66 -4.45
CA ASN A 25 -87.92 -138.85 -4.76
C ASN A 25 -87.54 -139.24 -6.20
N VAL A 26 -86.48 -140.04 -6.35
CA VAL A 26 -86.51 -141.45 -6.74
C VAL A 26 -87.37 -141.69 -7.98
N ASP A 27 -86.73 -141.65 -9.14
CA ASP A 27 -86.89 -142.68 -10.16
C ASP A 27 -85.51 -143.02 -10.70
N HIS A 28 -85.21 -144.31 -10.76
CA HIS A 28 -83.91 -144.88 -11.04
C HIS A 28 -83.35 -144.35 -12.37
N VAL A 29 -82.21 -143.63 -12.33
CA VAL A 29 -81.43 -143.34 -13.53
C VAL A 29 -79.93 -143.62 -13.27
N PRO A 30 -79.23 -144.31 -14.20
CA PRO A 30 -77.97 -145.00 -13.90
C PRO A 30 -76.79 -144.08 -13.54
N PRO A 31 -75.72 -144.59 -12.88
CA PRO A 31 -74.48 -143.88 -12.50
C PRO A 31 -73.77 -143.05 -13.60
N LEU A 32 -74.14 -143.25 -14.87
CA LEU A 32 -73.69 -142.48 -16.01
C LEU A 32 -74.23 -141.04 -16.05
N LEU A 33 -75.42 -140.77 -15.49
CA LEU A 33 -76.05 -139.45 -15.56
C LEU A 33 -75.51 -138.46 -14.51
N HIS A 34 -75.14 -138.92 -13.31
CA HIS A 34 -74.51 -138.06 -12.30
C HIS A 34 -73.08 -137.63 -12.70
N LEU A 35 -72.38 -138.47 -13.46
CA LEU A 35 -71.10 -138.13 -14.09
C LEU A 35 -71.27 -137.12 -15.22
N LEU A 36 -72.41 -137.13 -15.92
CA LEU A 36 -72.75 -136.15 -16.95
C LEU A 36 -73.12 -134.79 -16.35
N GLU A 37 -73.86 -134.74 -15.24
CA GLU A 37 -74.16 -133.50 -14.52
C GLU A 37 -72.89 -132.87 -13.92
N LYS A 38 -72.01 -133.67 -13.29
CA LYS A 38 -70.72 -133.17 -12.80
C LYS A 38 -69.78 -132.74 -13.92
N ARG A 39 -69.87 -133.35 -15.11
CA ARG A 39 -69.19 -132.87 -16.33
C ARG A 39 -69.79 -131.58 -16.86
N GLN A 40 -71.11 -131.40 -16.80
CA GLN A 40 -71.78 -130.15 -17.17
C GLN A 40 -71.43 -129.01 -16.21
N GLU A 41 -71.44 -129.24 -14.89
CA GLU A 41 -70.98 -128.25 -13.90
C GLU A 41 -69.51 -127.89 -14.08
N LEU A 42 -68.65 -128.86 -14.42
CA LEU A 42 -67.25 -128.60 -14.78
C LEU A 42 -67.15 -127.75 -16.04
N VAL A 43 -67.93 -128.05 -17.07
CA VAL A 43 -67.97 -127.27 -18.32
C VAL A 43 -68.50 -125.86 -18.08
N ASP A 44 -69.52 -125.67 -17.24
CA ASP A 44 -70.08 -124.36 -16.93
C ASP A 44 -69.18 -123.54 -15.99
N ALA A 45 -68.50 -124.19 -15.04
CA ALA A 45 -67.45 -123.56 -14.24
C ALA A 45 -66.23 -123.18 -15.10
N ASP A 46 -65.85 -124.02 -16.07
CA ASP A 46 -64.74 -123.76 -16.99
C ASP A 46 -65.09 -122.65 -17.99
N ARG A 47 -66.35 -122.58 -18.45
CA ARG A 47 -66.91 -121.43 -19.20
C ARG A 47 -66.92 -120.15 -18.37
N GLY A 48 -67.30 -120.22 -17.09
CA GLY A 48 -67.26 -119.07 -16.18
C GLY A 48 -65.84 -118.58 -15.90
N LEU A 49 -64.88 -119.51 -15.78
CA LEU A 49 -63.46 -119.21 -15.63
C LEU A 49 -62.86 -118.63 -16.93
N GLN A 50 -63.29 -119.12 -18.10
CA GLN A 50 -62.93 -118.55 -19.40
C GLN A 50 -63.48 -117.14 -19.57
N ALA A 51 -64.75 -116.90 -19.24
CA ALA A 51 -65.34 -115.55 -19.25
C ALA A 51 -64.61 -114.60 -18.28
N GLN A 52 -64.27 -115.04 -17.07
CA GLN A 52 -63.46 -114.23 -16.15
C GLN A 52 -62.05 -114.01 -16.68
N LYS A 53 -61.41 -115.01 -17.31
CA LYS A 53 -60.09 -114.84 -17.95
C LYS A 53 -60.15 -113.82 -19.08
N GLU A 54 -61.21 -113.82 -19.90
CA GLU A 54 -61.43 -112.82 -20.95
C GLU A 54 -61.67 -111.42 -20.37
N VAL A 55 -62.47 -111.30 -19.30
CA VAL A 55 -62.64 -110.02 -18.60
C VAL A 55 -61.33 -109.55 -17.96
N PHE A 56 -60.55 -110.43 -17.34
CA PHE A 56 -59.23 -110.08 -16.80
C PHE A 56 -58.26 -109.68 -17.91
N GLN A 57 -58.30 -110.34 -19.07
CA GLN A 57 -57.45 -109.97 -20.20
C GLN A 57 -57.85 -108.63 -20.82
N THR A 58 -59.15 -108.35 -20.97
CA THR A 58 -59.63 -107.05 -21.46
C THR A 58 -59.33 -105.91 -20.48
N VAL A 59 -59.51 -106.14 -19.16
CA VAL A 59 -59.13 -105.18 -18.12
C VAL A 59 -57.61 -104.97 -18.09
N LYS A 60 -56.80 -106.04 -18.15
CA LYS A 60 -55.34 -105.95 -18.24
C LYS A 60 -54.88 -105.19 -19.48
N ALA A 61 -55.49 -105.45 -20.64
CA ALA A 61 -55.19 -104.75 -21.89
C ALA A 61 -55.57 -103.27 -21.82
N SER A 62 -56.72 -102.92 -21.23
CA SER A 62 -57.13 -101.52 -21.06
C SER A 62 -56.25 -100.76 -20.07
N LEU A 63 -55.80 -101.42 -18.98
CA LEU A 63 -54.83 -100.87 -18.05
C LEU A 63 -53.47 -100.68 -18.70
N GLN A 64 -52.99 -101.65 -19.48
CA GLN A 64 -51.74 -101.54 -20.26
C GLN A 64 -51.81 -100.36 -21.24
N ARG A 65 -52.91 -100.21 -21.98
CA ARG A 65 -53.12 -99.05 -22.87
C ARG A 65 -53.12 -97.71 -22.11
N ARG A 66 -53.76 -97.64 -20.94
CA ARG A 66 -53.75 -96.43 -20.09
C ARG A 66 -52.35 -96.12 -19.54
N TRP A 67 -51.59 -97.15 -19.15
CA TRP A 67 -50.20 -97.01 -18.72
C TRP A 67 -49.30 -96.49 -19.86
N GLU A 68 -49.45 -97.03 -21.07
CA GLU A 68 -48.74 -96.57 -22.26
C GLU A 68 -49.09 -95.11 -22.59
N GLN A 69 -50.37 -94.74 -22.53
CA GLN A 69 -50.81 -93.36 -22.72
C GLN A 69 -50.25 -92.40 -21.67
N LEU A 70 -50.24 -92.79 -20.39
CA LEU A 70 -49.66 -91.99 -19.31
C LEU A 70 -48.15 -91.81 -19.49
N GLU A 71 -47.43 -92.85 -19.90
CA GLU A 71 -45.99 -92.75 -20.15
C GLU A 71 -45.70 -91.90 -21.40
N GLN A 72 -46.51 -91.97 -22.44
CA GLN A 72 -46.44 -91.06 -23.59
C GLN A 72 -46.66 -89.60 -23.18
N GLN A 73 -47.73 -89.31 -22.44
CA GLN A 73 -48.02 -87.96 -21.93
C GLN A 73 -46.89 -87.42 -21.04
N LYS A 74 -46.35 -88.26 -20.16
CA LYS A 74 -45.19 -87.91 -19.32
C LYS A 74 -43.95 -87.61 -20.17
N GLN A 75 -43.69 -88.38 -21.23
CA GLN A 75 -42.58 -88.12 -22.15
C GLN A 75 -42.80 -86.82 -22.94
N GLU A 76 -44.03 -86.52 -23.37
CA GLU A 76 -44.39 -85.26 -24.02
C GLU A 76 -44.23 -84.06 -23.09
N LEU A 77 -44.67 -84.19 -21.83
CA LEU A 77 -44.46 -83.18 -20.78
C LEU A 77 -42.97 -82.94 -20.53
N LYS A 78 -42.16 -84.00 -20.41
CA LYS A 78 -40.70 -83.89 -20.28
C LYS A 78 -40.08 -83.18 -21.49
N ARG A 79 -40.48 -83.55 -22.71
CA ARG A 79 -40.00 -82.90 -23.95
C ARG A 79 -40.41 -81.43 -23.99
N SER A 80 -41.64 -81.11 -23.59
CA SER A 80 -42.18 -79.76 -23.52
C SER A 80 -41.43 -78.92 -22.48
N PHE A 81 -41.17 -79.48 -21.30
CA PHE A 81 -40.39 -78.83 -20.24
C PHE A 81 -38.98 -78.46 -20.71
N VAL A 82 -38.28 -79.38 -21.38
CA VAL A 82 -36.97 -79.09 -21.96
C VAL A 82 -37.05 -77.98 -23.03
N ARG A 83 -38.12 -77.93 -23.84
CA ARG A 83 -38.34 -76.84 -24.80
C ARG A 83 -38.62 -75.51 -24.09
N PHE A 84 -39.42 -75.50 -23.03
CA PHE A 84 -39.71 -74.32 -22.23
C PHE A 84 -38.46 -73.80 -21.50
N GLU A 85 -37.67 -74.68 -20.89
CA GLU A 85 -36.38 -74.31 -20.30
C GLU A 85 -35.43 -73.70 -21.33
N LYS A 86 -35.33 -74.30 -22.52
CA LYS A 86 -34.53 -73.73 -23.62
C LYS A 86 -35.04 -72.36 -24.03
N PHE A 87 -36.35 -72.19 -24.20
CA PHE A 87 -36.97 -70.91 -24.53
C PHE A 87 -36.73 -69.84 -23.47
N LEU A 88 -36.84 -70.19 -22.18
CA LEU A 88 -36.55 -69.28 -21.07
C LEU A 88 -35.07 -68.87 -21.08
N ARG A 89 -34.14 -69.82 -21.20
CA ARG A 89 -32.70 -69.55 -21.30
C ARG A 89 -32.36 -68.67 -22.50
N GLU A 90 -32.95 -68.92 -23.67
CA GLU A 90 -32.77 -68.09 -24.86
C GLU A 90 -33.37 -66.69 -24.68
N GLY A 91 -34.54 -66.58 -24.06
CA GLY A 91 -35.18 -65.31 -23.74
C GLY A 91 -34.36 -64.47 -22.76
N GLU A 92 -33.86 -65.08 -21.68
CA GLU A 92 -32.94 -64.47 -20.72
C GLU A 92 -31.61 -64.07 -21.37
N ALA A 93 -31.07 -64.89 -22.27
CA ALA A 93 -29.86 -64.56 -23.02
C ALA A 93 -30.09 -63.36 -23.96
N ARG A 94 -31.23 -63.30 -24.65
CA ARG A 94 -31.62 -62.15 -25.49
C ARG A 94 -31.80 -60.89 -24.66
N ARG A 95 -32.52 -60.97 -23.54
CA ARG A 95 -32.69 -59.86 -22.58
C ARG A 95 -31.33 -59.37 -22.05
N SER A 96 -30.47 -60.30 -21.62
CA SER A 96 -29.13 -59.98 -21.12
C SER A 96 -28.27 -59.29 -22.18
N ARG A 97 -28.30 -59.75 -23.43
CA ARG A 97 -27.59 -59.09 -24.55
C ARG A 97 -28.14 -57.70 -24.84
N ALA A 98 -29.46 -57.52 -24.84
CA ALA A 98 -30.08 -56.21 -25.05
C ALA A 98 -29.72 -55.23 -23.93
N LEU A 99 -29.75 -55.69 -22.66
CA LEU A 99 -29.35 -54.89 -21.51
C LEU A 99 -27.88 -54.50 -21.56
N ARG A 100 -26.98 -55.42 -21.95
CA ARG A 100 -25.55 -55.11 -22.12
C ARG A 100 -25.31 -54.07 -23.22
N ARG A 101 -25.95 -54.22 -24.38
CA ARG A 101 -25.87 -53.23 -25.47
C ARG A 101 -26.39 -51.87 -25.03
N ALA A 102 -27.54 -51.82 -24.37
CA ALA A 102 -28.09 -50.58 -23.84
C ALA A 102 -27.17 -49.93 -22.80
N ALA A 103 -26.50 -50.72 -21.95
CA ALA A 103 -25.51 -50.21 -21.00
C ALA A 103 -24.25 -49.68 -21.70
N GLU A 104 -23.73 -50.41 -22.69
CA GLU A 104 -22.59 -50.00 -23.51
C GLU A 104 -22.89 -48.69 -24.27
N GLU A 105 -24.06 -48.59 -24.90
CA GLU A 105 -24.53 -47.37 -25.59
C GLU A 105 -24.66 -46.19 -24.63
N ARG A 106 -25.21 -46.40 -23.44
CA ARG A 106 -25.28 -45.35 -22.40
C ARG A 106 -23.88 -44.88 -21.99
N HIS A 107 -22.97 -45.80 -21.71
CA HIS A 107 -21.59 -45.44 -21.38
C HIS A 107 -20.87 -44.72 -22.51
N GLN A 108 -21.15 -45.07 -23.77
CA GLN A 108 -20.61 -44.35 -24.93
C GLN A 108 -21.20 -42.94 -25.04
N ALA A 109 -22.51 -42.80 -24.85
CA ALA A 109 -23.19 -41.50 -24.83
C ALA A 109 -22.64 -40.60 -23.71
N ASP A 110 -22.48 -41.12 -22.49
CA ASP A 110 -21.94 -40.39 -21.34
C ASP A 110 -20.51 -39.88 -21.62
N ARG A 111 -19.66 -40.71 -22.25
CA ARG A 111 -18.30 -40.31 -22.64
C ARG A 111 -18.31 -39.20 -23.68
N GLN A 112 -19.13 -39.35 -24.72
CA GLN A 112 -19.24 -38.34 -25.77
C GLN A 112 -19.82 -37.02 -25.23
N GLU A 113 -20.78 -37.09 -24.31
CA GLU A 113 -21.35 -35.90 -23.66
C GLU A 113 -20.31 -35.21 -22.77
N ALA A 114 -19.54 -35.96 -21.99
CA ALA A 114 -18.45 -35.42 -21.19
C ALA A 114 -17.36 -34.77 -22.06
N GLU A 115 -16.99 -35.38 -23.18
CA GLU A 115 -16.07 -34.81 -24.16
C GLU A 115 -16.63 -33.54 -24.82
N ALA A 116 -17.91 -33.56 -25.21
CA ALA A 116 -18.58 -32.40 -25.79
C ALA A 116 -18.62 -31.22 -24.80
N LEU A 117 -18.87 -31.47 -23.51
CA LEU A 117 -18.84 -30.45 -22.47
C LEU A 117 -17.42 -29.88 -22.28
N ARG A 118 -16.39 -30.73 -22.25
CA ARG A 118 -14.98 -30.29 -22.18
C ARG A 118 -14.59 -29.42 -23.37
N LEU A 119 -14.92 -29.85 -24.58
CA LEU A 119 -14.63 -29.09 -25.80
C LEU A 119 -15.39 -27.76 -25.84
N ARG A 120 -16.66 -27.73 -25.39
CA ARG A 120 -17.44 -26.50 -25.27
C ARG A 120 -16.79 -25.51 -24.29
N ALA A 121 -16.31 -25.98 -23.14
CA ALA A 121 -15.62 -25.14 -22.17
C ALA A 121 -14.33 -24.54 -22.77
N GLN A 122 -13.51 -25.35 -23.44
CA GLN A 122 -12.29 -24.89 -24.11
C GLN A 122 -12.59 -23.86 -25.22
N LEU A 123 -13.66 -24.07 -26.00
CA LEU A 123 -14.08 -23.10 -27.02
C LEU A 123 -14.49 -21.76 -26.41
N GLU A 124 -15.20 -21.78 -25.27
CA GLU A 124 -15.56 -20.55 -24.57
C GLU A 124 -14.34 -19.82 -24.00
N GLU A 125 -13.35 -20.53 -23.47
CA GLU A 125 -12.08 -19.93 -23.02
C GLU A 125 -11.33 -19.26 -24.19
N LEU A 126 -11.15 -19.98 -25.30
CA LEU A 126 -10.50 -19.44 -26.49
C LEU A 126 -11.25 -18.23 -27.08
N ARG A 127 -12.58 -18.25 -27.04
CA ARG A 127 -13.41 -17.09 -27.44
C ARG A 127 -13.17 -15.88 -26.55
N ARG A 128 -13.05 -16.07 -25.24
CA ARG A 128 -12.75 -15.00 -24.28
C ARG A 128 -11.34 -14.43 -24.52
N GLU A 129 -10.35 -15.29 -24.74
CA GLU A 129 -8.99 -14.87 -25.06
C GLU A 129 -8.93 -14.08 -26.37
N ARG A 130 -9.58 -14.59 -27.43
CA ARG A 130 -9.71 -13.87 -28.70
C ARG A 130 -10.35 -12.50 -28.51
N ALA A 131 -11.45 -12.42 -27.76
CA ALA A 131 -12.12 -11.14 -27.49
C ALA A 131 -11.20 -10.17 -26.71
N ARG A 132 -10.41 -10.68 -25.75
CA ARG A 132 -9.41 -9.88 -25.01
C ARG A 132 -8.32 -9.34 -25.94
N LEU A 133 -7.79 -10.18 -26.82
CA LEU A 133 -6.77 -9.79 -27.79
C LEU A 133 -7.31 -8.80 -28.83
N GLN A 134 -8.53 -9.01 -29.32
CA GLN A 134 -9.18 -8.07 -30.23
C GLN A 134 -9.38 -6.69 -29.60
N ARG A 135 -9.82 -6.62 -28.34
CA ARG A 135 -9.91 -5.33 -27.62
C ARG A 135 -8.54 -4.65 -27.47
N ARG A 136 -7.48 -5.41 -27.22
CA ARG A 136 -6.11 -4.87 -27.15
C ARG A 136 -5.65 -4.32 -28.50
N LEU A 137 -5.89 -5.06 -29.57
CA LEU A 137 -5.59 -4.62 -30.93
C LEU A 137 -6.34 -3.33 -31.29
N GLN A 138 -7.65 -3.27 -31.06
CA GLN A 138 -8.46 -2.06 -31.32
C GLN A 138 -7.97 -0.83 -30.55
N ARG A 139 -7.43 -1.01 -29.33
CA ARG A 139 -6.85 0.09 -28.55
C ARG A 139 -5.50 0.57 -29.11
N LEU A 140 -4.68 -0.34 -29.64
CA LEU A 140 -3.34 -0.03 -30.15
C LEU A 140 -3.33 0.34 -31.64
N GLU A 141 -4.38 -0.02 -32.37
CA GLU A 141 -4.51 0.22 -33.80
C GLU A 141 -4.38 1.71 -34.19
N PRO A 142 -4.99 2.68 -33.48
CA PRO A 142 -4.78 4.10 -33.78
C PRO A 142 -3.32 4.52 -33.61
N CYS A 143 -2.64 4.04 -32.56
CA CYS A 143 -1.23 4.33 -32.31
C CYS A 143 -0.34 3.76 -33.42
N ALA A 144 -0.59 2.52 -33.84
CA ALA A 144 0.15 1.89 -34.93
C ALA A 144 -0.06 2.64 -36.26
N ARG A 145 -1.29 3.10 -36.55
CA ARG A 145 -1.59 3.93 -37.73
C ARG A 145 -0.83 5.26 -37.70
N LEU A 146 -0.81 5.94 -36.55
CA LEU A 146 -0.06 7.18 -36.39
C LEU A 146 1.44 6.97 -36.58
N LEU A 147 2.02 5.93 -35.97
CA LEU A 147 3.44 5.59 -36.16
C LEU A 147 3.77 5.26 -37.62
N GLY A 148 2.88 4.56 -38.32
CA GLY A 148 3.00 4.32 -39.75
C GLY A 148 2.99 5.61 -40.57
N GLN A 149 2.06 6.53 -40.29
CA GLN A 149 2.02 7.84 -40.97
C GLN A 149 3.27 8.68 -40.70
N VAL A 150 3.81 8.63 -39.48
CA VAL A 150 5.05 9.34 -39.14
C VAL A 150 6.25 8.74 -39.88
N LEU A 151 6.33 7.42 -40.02
CA LEU A 151 7.36 6.78 -40.86
C LEU A 151 7.25 7.19 -42.33
N GLU A 152 6.03 7.27 -42.88
CA GLU A 152 5.82 7.74 -44.25
C GLU A 152 6.32 9.18 -44.46
N GLN A 153 6.21 10.02 -43.43
CA GLN A 153 6.69 11.41 -43.46
C GLN A 153 8.20 11.54 -43.23
N LEU A 154 8.83 10.55 -42.59
CA LEU A 154 10.24 10.55 -42.21
C LEU A 154 10.95 9.35 -42.86
N PRO A 155 11.34 9.46 -44.15
CA PRO A 155 11.99 8.37 -44.88
C PRO A 155 13.40 8.01 -44.36
N GLU A 156 13.91 8.76 -43.37
CA GLU A 156 15.17 8.47 -42.68
C GLU A 156 15.10 7.18 -41.84
N PHE A 157 13.90 6.72 -41.48
CA PHE A 157 13.71 5.50 -40.68
C PHE A 157 12.99 4.44 -41.49
N GLN A 158 13.45 3.21 -41.39
CA GLN A 158 12.87 2.08 -42.11
C GLN A 158 11.88 1.33 -41.21
N GLU A 159 12.12 1.31 -39.90
CA GLU A 159 11.29 0.60 -38.93
C GLU A 159 10.77 1.51 -37.80
N ILE A 160 9.60 1.16 -37.26
CA ILE A 160 9.02 1.86 -36.08
C ILE A 160 9.95 1.73 -34.87
N SER A 161 10.66 0.61 -34.76
CA SER A 161 11.65 0.33 -33.71
C SER A 161 12.77 1.38 -33.67
N GLU A 162 13.32 1.74 -34.84
CA GLU A 162 14.37 2.76 -34.99
C GLU A 162 13.87 4.15 -34.57
N LEU A 163 12.64 4.48 -34.97
CA LEU A 163 12.00 5.73 -34.58
C LEU A 163 11.83 5.82 -33.06
N VAL A 164 11.32 4.76 -32.42
CA VAL A 164 11.16 4.70 -30.96
C VAL A 164 12.53 4.79 -30.27
N ALA A 165 13.53 4.05 -30.75
CA ALA A 165 14.88 4.11 -30.17
C ALA A 165 15.50 5.52 -30.26
N ARG A 166 15.28 6.25 -31.36
CA ARG A 166 15.71 7.65 -31.45
C ARG A 166 14.93 8.55 -30.50
N PHE A 167 13.62 8.35 -30.35
CA PHE A 167 12.83 9.12 -29.38
C PHE A 167 13.29 8.86 -27.95
N ASP A 168 13.56 7.61 -27.59
CA ASP A 168 14.08 7.24 -26.27
C ASP A 168 15.44 7.91 -26.04
N GLY A 169 16.35 7.85 -27.01
CA GLY A 169 17.64 8.55 -26.93
C GLY A 169 17.50 10.08 -26.84
N LEU A 170 16.53 10.68 -27.53
CA LEU A 170 16.22 12.11 -27.41
C LEU A 170 15.61 12.46 -26.05
N ALA A 171 14.78 11.59 -25.47
CA ALA A 171 14.23 11.76 -24.14
C ALA A 171 15.34 11.67 -23.09
N ASP A 172 16.21 10.65 -23.17
CA ASP A 172 17.34 10.47 -22.27
C ASP A 172 18.30 11.67 -22.33
N THR A 173 18.64 12.13 -23.54
CA THR A 173 19.48 13.33 -23.70
C THR A 173 18.81 14.58 -23.18
N GLN A 174 17.49 14.74 -23.38
CA GLN A 174 16.74 15.86 -22.81
C GLN A 174 16.76 15.84 -21.28
N GLU A 175 16.60 14.67 -20.67
CA GLU A 175 16.67 14.51 -19.22
C GLU A 175 18.08 14.84 -18.69
N ALA A 176 19.12 14.33 -19.33
CA ALA A 176 20.50 14.64 -19.00
C ALA A 176 20.78 16.16 -19.10
N LEU A 177 20.33 16.80 -20.18
CA LEU A 177 20.47 18.24 -20.37
C LEU A 177 19.75 19.03 -19.28
N ARG A 178 18.52 18.64 -18.90
CA ARG A 178 17.79 19.27 -17.80
C ARG A 178 18.52 19.15 -16.46
N VAL A 179 19.19 18.04 -16.20
CA VAL A 179 20.01 17.88 -14.98
C VAL A 179 21.20 18.83 -15.03
N THR A 180 21.91 18.90 -16.16
CA THR A 180 23.05 19.82 -16.30
C THR A 180 22.63 21.30 -16.23
N GLU A 181 21.48 21.67 -16.79
CA GLU A 181 20.94 23.02 -16.72
C GLU A 181 20.62 23.40 -15.26
N ARG A 182 20.00 22.49 -14.50
CA ARG A 182 19.76 22.70 -13.06
C ARG A 182 21.06 22.89 -12.29
N GLN A 183 22.09 22.10 -12.59
CA GLN A 183 23.40 22.26 -11.96
C GLN A 183 24.02 23.62 -12.29
N GLN A 184 24.00 24.04 -13.56
CA GLN A 184 24.50 25.35 -13.98
C GLN A 184 23.73 26.50 -13.32
N LEU A 185 22.40 26.38 -13.19
CA LEU A 185 21.60 27.38 -12.49
C LEU A 185 21.99 27.50 -11.01
N LEU A 186 22.22 26.38 -10.33
CA LEU A 186 22.71 26.38 -8.94
C LEU A 186 24.08 27.05 -8.83
N GLU A 187 25.02 26.73 -9.73
CA GLU A 187 26.34 27.38 -9.76
C GLU A 187 26.25 28.88 -10.00
N LEU A 188 25.34 29.32 -10.89
CA LEU A 188 25.08 30.73 -11.14
C LEU A 188 24.46 31.43 -9.93
N GLU A 189 23.51 30.79 -9.26
CA GLU A 189 22.90 31.31 -8.02
C GLU A 189 23.92 31.42 -6.90
N GLU A 190 24.78 30.42 -6.71
CA GLU A 190 25.89 30.48 -5.78
C GLU A 190 26.87 31.61 -6.13
N GLY A 191 27.23 31.75 -7.40
CA GLY A 191 28.09 32.83 -7.88
C GLY A 191 27.49 34.21 -7.61
N ARG A 192 26.18 34.39 -7.88
CA ARG A 192 25.44 35.61 -7.57
C ARG A 192 25.40 35.90 -6.07
N ALA A 193 25.13 34.88 -5.24
CA ALA A 193 25.11 35.02 -3.79
C ALA A 193 26.50 35.40 -3.24
N ARG A 194 27.58 34.80 -3.76
CA ARG A 194 28.96 35.18 -3.41
C ARG A 194 29.25 36.63 -3.79
N GLN A 195 28.83 37.06 -4.99
CA GLN A 195 29.01 38.44 -5.43
C GLN A 195 28.23 39.43 -4.56
N GLN A 196 26.99 39.12 -4.18
CA GLN A 196 26.19 39.93 -3.27
C GLN A 196 26.87 40.07 -1.90
N ARG A 197 27.29 38.95 -1.30
CA ARG A 197 28.03 38.97 -0.02
C ARG A 197 29.28 39.84 -0.06
N LEU A 198 30.04 39.78 -1.14
CA LEU A 198 31.21 40.66 -1.30
C LEU A 198 30.81 42.13 -1.40
N ARG A 199 29.77 42.46 -2.17
CA ARG A 199 29.27 43.84 -2.28
C ARG A 199 28.80 44.38 -0.93
N ASP A 200 28.06 43.58 -0.17
CA ASP A 200 27.55 43.97 1.15
C ASP A 200 28.72 44.17 2.12
N ALA A 201 29.69 43.26 2.14
CA ALA A 201 30.90 43.40 2.97
C ALA A 201 31.72 44.66 2.62
N TRP A 202 31.84 45.00 1.33
CA TRP A 202 32.49 46.24 0.89
C TRP A 202 31.71 47.48 1.30
N GLN A 203 30.37 47.46 1.22
CA GLN A 203 29.53 48.55 1.69
C GLN A 203 29.67 48.75 3.21
N ASP A 204 29.66 47.67 3.98
CA ASP A 204 29.86 47.70 5.43
C ASP A 204 31.24 48.28 5.79
N GLU A 205 32.29 47.88 5.08
CA GLU A 205 33.64 48.41 5.30
C GLU A 205 33.73 49.89 4.94
N LEU A 206 33.13 50.31 3.83
CA LEU A 206 33.07 51.73 3.46
C LEU A 206 32.33 52.54 4.53
N LEU A 207 31.23 52.03 5.07
CA LEU A 207 30.49 52.67 6.16
C LEU A 207 31.35 52.75 7.43
N ARG A 208 32.07 51.68 7.81
CA ARG A 208 33.01 51.71 8.95
C ARG A 208 34.10 52.75 8.78
N GLN A 209 34.70 52.84 7.59
CA GLN A 209 35.72 53.84 7.30
C GLN A 209 35.14 55.26 7.30
N GLY A 210 33.94 55.45 6.77
CA GLY A 210 33.21 56.71 6.83
C GLY A 210 32.94 57.17 8.26
N GLN A 211 32.47 56.27 9.12
CA GLN A 211 32.28 56.52 10.55
C GLN A 211 33.60 56.84 11.25
N ARG A 212 34.67 56.10 10.96
CA ARG A 212 35.99 56.38 11.53
C ARG A 212 36.52 57.75 11.12
N ARG A 213 36.31 58.14 9.86
CA ARG A 213 36.66 59.48 9.37
C ARG A 213 35.89 60.56 10.11
N ALA A 214 34.58 60.39 10.29
CA ALA A 214 33.76 61.35 11.03
C ALA A 214 34.24 61.51 12.49
N GLN A 215 34.53 60.41 13.19
CA GLN A 215 35.08 60.44 14.55
C GLN A 215 36.43 61.18 14.62
N LEU A 216 37.33 60.95 13.66
CA LEU A 216 38.61 61.63 13.63
C LEU A 216 38.48 63.13 13.33
N LEU A 217 37.53 63.52 12.47
CA LEU A 217 37.24 64.93 12.21
C LEU A 217 36.68 65.63 13.45
N GLU A 218 35.74 65.00 14.16
CA GLU A 218 35.19 65.54 15.42
C GLU A 218 36.29 65.72 16.48
N GLN A 219 37.19 64.74 16.63
CA GLN A 219 38.33 64.86 17.54
C GLN A 219 39.29 65.99 17.16
N LEU A 220 39.52 66.17 15.86
CA LEU A 220 40.39 67.22 15.34
C LEU A 220 39.76 68.61 15.51
N GLU A 221 38.46 68.75 15.29
CA GLU A 221 37.71 69.98 15.54
C GLU A 221 37.73 70.34 17.03
N ALA A 222 37.42 69.36 17.90
CA ALA A 222 37.49 69.56 19.35
C ALA A 222 38.91 69.94 19.82
N ALA A 223 39.96 69.37 19.22
CA ALA A 223 41.34 69.76 19.52
C ALA A 223 41.64 71.19 19.05
N ARG A 224 41.20 71.58 17.85
CA ARG A 224 41.36 72.95 17.32
C ARG A 224 40.64 73.97 18.19
N GLU A 225 39.40 73.70 18.60
CA GLU A 225 38.64 74.57 19.50
C GLU A 225 39.37 74.78 20.84
N ARG A 226 39.93 73.71 21.41
CA ARG A 226 40.75 73.81 22.63
C ARG A 226 42.00 74.64 22.41
N THR A 227 42.70 74.46 21.29
CA THR A 227 43.89 75.24 20.96
C THR A 227 43.54 76.72 20.84
N LEU A 228 42.51 77.07 20.05
CA LEU A 228 42.03 78.44 19.89
C LEU A 228 41.63 79.09 21.22
N HIS A 229 40.97 78.34 22.10
CA HIS A 229 40.60 78.81 23.43
C HIS A 229 41.83 79.18 24.28
N TRP A 230 42.86 78.32 24.27
CA TRP A 230 44.08 78.56 25.02
C TRP A 230 44.96 79.64 24.40
N GLU A 231 44.99 79.75 23.06
CA GLU A 231 45.65 80.86 22.35
C GLU A 231 45.00 82.20 22.72
N SER A 232 43.67 82.27 22.73
CA SER A 232 42.94 83.47 23.15
C SER A 232 43.26 83.87 24.59
N LYS A 233 43.22 82.90 25.52
CA LYS A 233 43.63 83.12 26.92
C LYS A 233 45.08 83.58 27.03
N TRP A 234 45.98 82.99 26.27
CA TRP A 234 47.39 83.36 26.25
C TRP A 234 47.58 84.80 25.79
N ILE A 235 46.92 85.21 24.71
CA ILE A 235 46.92 86.60 24.22
C ILE A 235 46.37 87.55 25.29
N GLN A 236 45.29 87.20 25.99
CA GLN A 236 44.76 88.01 27.09
C GLN A 236 45.76 88.18 28.23
N ILE A 237 46.45 87.11 28.62
CA ILE A 237 47.51 87.16 29.64
C ILE A 237 48.66 88.04 29.16
N GLN A 238 49.12 87.88 27.93
CA GLN A 238 50.19 88.69 27.35
C GLN A 238 49.83 90.18 27.30
N ASN A 239 48.63 90.52 26.82
CA ASN A 239 48.14 91.90 26.78
C ASN A 239 48.06 92.50 28.19
N THR A 240 47.50 91.74 29.15
CA THR A 240 47.44 92.17 30.56
C THR A 240 48.83 92.39 31.14
N ALA A 241 49.78 91.48 30.88
CA ALA A 241 51.16 91.61 31.33
C ALA A 241 51.85 92.83 30.70
N ALA A 242 51.63 93.09 29.42
CA ALA A 242 52.16 94.27 28.72
C ALA A 242 51.59 95.56 29.31
N GLU A 243 50.28 95.64 29.57
CA GLU A 243 49.62 96.78 30.23
C GLU A 243 50.19 97.02 31.63
N LYS A 244 50.34 95.98 32.45
CA LYS A 244 50.93 96.08 33.80
C LYS A 244 52.39 96.51 33.76
N THR A 245 53.17 95.99 32.81
CA THR A 245 54.58 96.37 32.61
C THR A 245 54.68 97.83 32.18
N LEU A 246 53.81 98.29 31.28
CA LEU A 246 53.75 99.69 30.86
C LEU A 246 53.35 100.62 32.01
N LEU A 247 52.33 100.26 32.79
CA LEU A 247 51.92 101.02 33.97
C LEU A 247 53.06 101.11 34.99
N LEU A 248 53.72 99.99 35.29
CA LEU A 248 54.90 99.97 36.16
C LEU A 248 55.99 100.91 35.64
N GLY A 249 56.34 100.83 34.35
CA GLY A 249 57.31 101.72 33.72
C GLY A 249 56.92 103.20 33.84
N ARG A 250 55.65 103.54 33.61
CA ARG A 250 55.14 104.91 33.77
C ARG A 250 55.21 105.38 35.22
N THR A 251 54.81 104.56 36.19
CA THR A 251 54.90 104.88 37.61
C THR A 251 56.34 105.08 38.05
N ARG A 252 57.26 104.22 37.59
CA ARG A 252 58.70 104.35 37.88
C ARG A 252 59.28 105.66 37.33
N MET A 253 58.95 106.01 36.08
CA MET A 253 59.37 107.28 35.49
C MET A 253 58.78 108.50 36.20
N ALA A 254 57.51 108.45 36.60
CA ALA A 254 56.88 109.53 37.35
C ALA A 254 57.53 109.71 38.74
N ALA A 255 57.80 108.60 39.45
CA ALA A 255 58.52 108.61 40.72
C ALA A 255 59.91 109.22 40.59
N LEU A 256 60.68 108.77 39.59
CA LEU A 256 62.02 109.30 39.31
C LEU A 256 61.98 110.80 38.97
N ASN A 257 61.04 111.23 38.13
CA ASN A 257 60.88 112.64 37.75
C ASN A 257 60.56 113.52 38.98
N LEU A 258 59.66 113.05 39.86
CA LEU A 258 59.33 113.76 41.10
C LEU A 258 60.54 113.82 42.04
N PHE A 259 61.28 112.71 42.20
CA PHE A 259 62.49 112.65 43.01
C PHE A 259 63.57 113.62 42.49
N GLN A 260 63.83 113.62 41.18
CA GLN A 260 64.77 114.55 40.57
C GLN A 260 64.36 116.02 40.81
N LEU A 261 63.07 116.34 40.74
CA LEU A 261 62.57 117.68 41.06
C LEU A 261 62.83 118.06 42.53
N VAL A 262 62.63 117.12 43.46
CA VAL A 262 62.95 117.32 44.89
C VAL A 262 64.46 117.54 45.09
N CYS A 263 65.31 116.73 44.46
CA CYS A 263 66.76 116.91 44.49
C CYS A 263 67.18 118.28 43.97
N GLN A 264 66.59 118.75 42.86
CA GLN A 264 66.83 120.08 42.30
C GLN A 264 66.44 121.19 43.28
N HIS A 265 65.27 121.10 43.93
CA HIS A 265 64.85 122.08 44.93
C HIS A 265 65.75 122.11 46.17
N GLN A 266 66.23 120.96 46.63
CA GLN A 266 67.16 120.84 47.75
C GLN A 266 68.62 121.14 47.37
N ARG A 267 68.92 121.34 46.08
CA ARG A 267 70.28 121.49 45.52
C ARG A 267 71.21 120.31 45.89
N ARG A 268 70.67 119.10 45.94
CA ARG A 268 71.42 117.87 46.20
C ARG A 268 71.51 117.04 44.92
N PRO A 269 72.64 116.34 44.68
CA PRO A 269 72.70 115.36 43.60
C PRO A 269 71.72 114.21 43.89
N PRO A 270 71.16 113.56 42.85
CA PRO A 270 70.37 112.35 43.03
C PRO A 270 71.28 111.20 43.51
N ASP A 271 71.11 110.79 44.76
CA ASP A 271 71.96 109.79 45.44
C ASP A 271 71.40 108.36 45.41
N LEU A 272 70.20 108.16 44.86
CA LEU A 272 69.54 106.85 44.76
C LEU A 272 69.67 106.24 43.37
N ASP A 273 69.67 104.91 43.31
CA ASP A 273 69.66 104.18 42.05
C ASP A 273 68.36 104.44 41.27
N ILE A 274 68.48 104.45 39.94
CA ILE A 274 67.38 104.68 39.00
C ILE A 274 66.30 103.59 39.16
N GLU A 275 66.70 102.37 39.52
CA GLU A 275 65.78 101.24 39.73
C GLU A 275 65.12 101.23 41.13
N ASP A 276 65.63 101.97 42.11
CA ASP A 276 65.08 102.02 43.47
C ASP A 276 63.91 103.01 43.58
N THR A 277 62.77 102.61 43.01
CA THR A 277 61.58 103.48 42.98
C THR A 277 60.90 103.64 44.33
N GLU A 278 61.05 102.68 45.24
CA GLU A 278 60.52 102.78 46.60
C GLU A 278 61.29 103.83 47.41
N GLY A 279 62.64 103.79 47.35
CA GLY A 279 63.49 104.81 47.97
C GLY A 279 63.23 106.21 47.41
N GLN A 280 63.07 106.34 46.09
CA GLN A 280 62.74 107.62 45.43
C GLN A 280 61.43 108.22 45.94
N LEU A 281 60.37 107.41 46.04
CA LEU A 281 59.07 107.86 46.55
C LEU A 281 59.10 108.22 48.04
N GLU A 282 59.88 107.50 48.86
CA GLU A 282 60.02 107.83 50.28
C GLU A 282 60.70 109.19 50.47
N GLN A 283 61.73 109.52 49.67
CA GLN A 283 62.34 110.85 49.72
C GLN A 283 61.38 111.97 49.27
N VAL A 284 60.59 111.72 48.21
CA VAL A 284 59.55 112.67 47.77
C VAL A 284 58.51 112.88 48.87
N LYS A 285 58.07 111.81 49.54
CA LYS A 285 57.13 111.86 50.66
C LYS A 285 57.69 112.65 51.84
N LEU A 286 58.93 112.38 52.26
CA LEU A 286 59.60 113.12 53.34
C LEU A 286 59.66 114.62 53.02
N PHE A 287 60.04 114.98 51.78
CA PHE A 287 60.07 116.37 51.36
C PHE A 287 58.69 117.05 51.38
N ILE A 288 57.64 116.38 50.91
CA ILE A 288 56.26 116.92 50.95
C ILE A 288 55.80 117.11 52.40
N LEU A 289 56.11 116.17 53.30
CA LEU A 289 55.82 116.28 54.73
C LEU A 289 56.58 117.45 55.37
N ASP A 290 57.86 117.61 55.06
CA ASP A 290 58.68 118.73 55.53
C ASP A 290 58.13 120.07 55.04
N LEU A 291 57.79 120.20 53.74
CA LEU A 291 57.13 121.40 53.21
C LEU A 291 55.79 121.65 53.89
N SER A 292 54.98 120.61 54.11
CA SER A 292 53.67 120.72 54.76
C SER A 292 53.79 121.17 56.22
N THR A 293 54.79 120.64 56.95
CA THR A 293 55.06 121.07 58.32
C THR A 293 55.60 122.50 58.36
N MET A 294 56.44 122.92 57.40
CA MET A 294 56.86 124.32 57.29
C MET A 294 55.69 125.25 57.00
N LEU A 295 54.80 124.90 56.07
CA LEU A 295 53.60 125.68 55.76
C LEU A 295 52.61 125.71 56.94
N ALA A 296 52.43 124.60 57.65
CA ALA A 296 51.61 124.55 58.85
C ALA A 296 52.20 125.40 59.98
N ARG A 297 53.53 125.40 60.16
CA ARG A 297 54.23 126.31 61.07
C ARG A 297 54.07 127.76 60.67
N LEU A 298 54.11 128.09 59.37
CA LEU A 298 53.84 129.44 58.87
C LEU A 298 52.39 129.87 59.12
N ARG A 299 51.41 128.98 58.96
CA ARG A 299 50.00 129.24 59.30
C ARG A 299 49.77 129.37 60.80
N GLN A 300 50.49 128.63 61.65
CA GLN A 300 50.42 128.76 63.11
C GLN A 300 51.23 129.97 63.63
N ALA A 301 52.16 130.49 62.81
CA ALA A 301 52.87 131.75 63.04
C ALA A 301 52.09 133.00 62.59
N GLU A 302 50.83 132.85 62.19
CA GLU A 302 49.85 133.95 62.21
C GLU A 302 49.06 133.96 63.54
N PRO A 303 49.58 134.61 64.59
CA PRO A 303 48.76 135.24 65.61
C PRO A 303 48.80 136.76 65.49
N LEU A 304 47.60 137.35 65.36
CA LEU A 304 47.14 138.65 65.83
C LEU A 304 48.20 139.68 66.27
N THR A 305 48.32 140.76 65.49
CA THR A 305 48.53 142.11 66.05
C THR A 305 47.59 143.13 65.39
N PRO A 306 46.80 143.89 66.18
CA PRO A 306 45.98 145.02 65.74
C PRO A 306 46.77 146.36 65.76
N ALA A 307 46.08 147.44 65.35
CA ALA A 307 46.46 148.86 65.29
C ALA A 307 47.21 149.28 64.00
N SER A 308 46.76 150.28 63.24
CA SER A 308 45.89 151.44 63.53
C SER A 308 44.75 151.60 62.54
#